data_AF-A0AAU2CSL2-F1
#
_entry.id   AF-A0AAU2CSL2-F1
#
_cell.length_a   1.000
_cell.length_b   1.000
_cell.length_c   1.000
_cell.angle_alpha   90.00
_cell.angle_beta   90.00
_cell.angle_gamma   90.00
#
_symmetry.space_group_name_H-M   'P 1'
#
loop_
_entity.id
_entity.type
_entity.pdbx_description
1 polymer ?
#
loop_
_entity_poly.entity_id
_entity_poly.type
_entity_poly.pdbx_seq_one_letter_code
_entity_poly.pdbx_strand_id
1 'polypeptide(L)' 'MSAGEHWPEGTEWHDGDRLFRISRLTRRQAVPDSEWGDLWTMMGILAKRHGPENVRIVVWFDN' A
#
# COMPACT_ATOMS: atom_id res chain seq x y z
N MET A 1 14.84 10.06 7.54
CA MET A 1 13.61 10.82 7.86
C MET A 1 12.45 10.10 7.21
N SER A 2 11.39 9.80 7.97
CA SER A 2 10.21 9.10 7.44
C SER A 2 9.05 10.07 7.25
N ALA A 3 8.18 9.82 6.28
CA ALA A 3 7.02 10.68 6.01
C ALA A 3 6.09 10.90 7.23
N GLY A 4 6.09 9.97 8.21
CA GLY A 4 5.30 10.09 9.44
C GLY A 4 5.82 11.11 10.48
N GLU A 5 6.93 11.79 10.19
CA GLU A 5 7.56 12.77 11.08
C GLU A 5 7.07 14.21 10.82
N HIS A 6 6.56 14.48 9.61
CA HIS A 6 6.15 15.84 9.21
C HIS A 6 4.68 16.15 9.49
N TRP A 7 3.84 15.12 9.59
CA TRP A 7 2.41 15.30 9.79
C TRP A 7 1.82 14.23 10.73
N PRO A 8 1.23 14.63 11.86
CA PRO A 8 0.58 13.70 12.79
C PRO A 8 -0.55 12.91 12.13
N GLU A 9 -0.76 11.68 12.59
CA GLU A 9 -1.95 10.89 12.22
C GLU A 9 -3.23 11.65 12.58
N GLY A 10 -4.21 11.63 11.68
CA GLY A 10 -5.44 12.42 11.80
C GLY A 10 -5.33 13.85 11.28
N THR A 11 -4.17 14.30 10.80
CA THR A 11 -4.07 15.57 10.08
C THR A 11 -4.98 15.53 8.85
N GLU A 12 -5.80 16.56 8.71
CA GLU A 12 -6.72 16.74 7.59
C GLU A 12 -6.42 18.03 6.85
N TRP A 13 -6.57 18.01 5.52
CA TRP A 13 -6.56 19.23 4.73
C TRP A 13 -7.49 19.11 3.53
N HIS A 14 -8.05 20.24 3.12
CA HIS A 14 -8.81 20.33 1.89
C HIS A 14 -7.87 20.63 0.72
N ASP A 15 -8.09 19.95 -0.39
CA ASP A 15 -7.53 20.27 -1.70
C ASP A 15 -8.66 20.23 -2.73
N GLY A 16 -9.11 21.43 -3.13
CA GLY A 16 -10.33 21.60 -3.92
C GLY A 16 -11.57 21.10 -3.18
N ASP A 17 -12.28 20.15 -3.79
CA ASP A 17 -13.47 19.49 -3.26
C ASP A 17 -13.15 18.22 -2.46
N ARG A 18 -11.87 17.88 -2.29
CA ARG A 18 -11.41 16.66 -1.62
C ARG A 18 -10.89 16.97 -0.23
N LEU A 19 -11.25 16.11 0.73
CA LEU A 19 -10.68 16.11 2.07
C LEU A 19 -9.67 14.97 2.15
N PHE A 20 -8.40 15.32 2.36
CA PHE A 20 -7.33 14.37 2.60
C PHE A 20 -7.13 14.19 4.10
N ARG A 21 -6.82 12.96 4.53
CA ARG A 21 -6.52 12.63 5.92
C ARG A 21 -5.29 11.73 5.97
N ILE A 22 -4.38 12.02 6.88
CA ILE A 22 -3.27 11.12 7.19
C ILE A 22 -3.76 10.02 8.11
N SER A 23 -3.56 8.76 7.70
CA SER A 23 -3.92 7.58 8.48
C SER A 23 -2.88 6.48 8.26
N ARG A 24 -2.63 5.68 9.29
CA ARG A 24 -1.90 4.43 9.13
C ARG A 24 -2.80 3.40 8.46
N LEU A 25 -2.51 3.11 7.20
CA LEU A 25 -3.21 2.05 6.49
C LEU A 25 -2.71 0.68 6.97
N THR A 26 -3.67 -0.22 7.22
CA THR A 26 -3.34 -1.64 7.26
C THR A 26 -2.88 -2.09 5.88
N ARG A 27 -2.10 -3.19 5.81
CA ARG A 27 -1.66 -3.77 4.53
C ARG A 27 -2.82 -3.91 3.54
N ARG A 28 -3.98 -4.39 3.99
CA ARG A 28 -5.15 -4.61 3.12
C ARG A 28 -5.78 -3.31 2.59
N GLN A 29 -5.63 -2.21 3.32
CA GLN A 29 -6.14 -0.91 2.89
C GLN A 29 -5.20 -0.20 1.90
N ALA A 30 -3.89 -0.41 2.01
CA ALA A 30 -2.90 0.15 1.09
C ALA A 30 -2.86 -0.59 -0.26
N VAL A 31 -3.22 -1.88 -0.27
CA VAL A 31 -3.24 -2.72 -1.47
C VAL A 31 -4.57 -3.48 -1.56
N PRO A 32 -5.66 -2.80 -1.98
CA PRO A 32 -6.99 -3.38 -2.00
C PRO A 32 -7.14 -4.47 -3.06
N ASP A 33 -7.86 -5.54 -2.72
CA ASP A 33 -8.03 -6.71 -3.58
C ASP A 33 -8.67 -6.39 -4.94
N SER A 34 -9.51 -5.35 -5.02
CA SER A 34 -10.16 -4.90 -6.26
C SER A 34 -9.20 -4.37 -7.31
N GLU A 35 -8.06 -3.82 -6.88
CA GLU A 35 -7.05 -3.25 -7.77
C GLU A 35 -5.82 -4.17 -7.89
N TRP A 36 -5.54 -4.95 -6.85
CA TRP A 36 -4.33 -5.78 -6.74
C TRP A 36 -4.57 -7.27 -6.98
N GLY A 37 -5.81 -7.69 -7.28
CA GLY A 37 -6.19 -9.10 -7.41
C GLY A 37 -5.34 -9.90 -8.39
N ASP A 38 -5.03 -9.34 -9.56
CA ASP A 38 -4.19 -9.99 -10.56
C ASP A 38 -2.74 -10.16 -10.06
N LEU A 39 -2.22 -9.16 -9.35
CA LEU A 39 -0.89 -9.21 -8.77
C LEU A 39 -0.80 -10.27 -7.66
N TRP A 40 -1.82 -10.38 -6.81
CA TRP A 40 -1.91 -11.44 -5.80
C TRP A 40 -1.98 -12.83 -6.43
N THR A 41 -2.71 -12.97 -7.53
CA THR A 41 -2.74 -14.21 -8.31
C THR A 41 -1.35 -14.56 -8.82
N MET A 42 -0.64 -13.59 -9.40
CA MET A 42 0.73 -13.78 -9.89
C MET A 42 1.71 -14.15 -8.77
N MET A 43 1.63 -13.48 -7.61
CA MET A 43 2.41 -13.85 -6.43
C MET A 43 2.15 -15.29 -6.00
N GLY A 44 0.89 -15.73 -5.99
CA GLY A 44 0.52 -17.10 -5.64
C GLY A 44 1.13 -18.13 -6.61
N ILE A 45 1.16 -17.82 -7.91
CA ILE A 45 1.82 -18.66 -8.92
C ILE A 45 3.32 -18.73 -8.68
N LEU A 46 3.97 -17.58 -8.45
CA LEU A 46 5.41 -17.53 -8.17
C LEU A 46 5.77 -18.26 -6.88
N ALA A 47 4.98 -18.10 -5.82
CA ALA A 47 5.19 -18.76 -4.53
C ALA A 47 5.04 -20.28 -4.65
N LYS A 48 4.08 -20.78 -5.44
CA LYS A 48 3.95 -22.21 -5.73
C LYS A 48 5.18 -22.79 -6.42
N ARG A 49 5.81 -22.02 -7.32
CA ARG A 49 6.99 -22.47 -8.08
C ARG A 49 8.29 -22.33 -7.30
N HIS A 50 8.44 -21.25 -6.53
CA HIS A 50 9.73 -20.85 -5.96
C HIS A 50 9.77 -20.91 -4.43
N GLY A 51 8.66 -21.21 -3.75
CA GLY A 51 8.52 -21.13 -2.30
C GLY A 51 8.09 -19.72 -1.86
N PRO A 52 7.12 -19.58 -0.93
CA PRO A 52 6.63 -18.28 -0.49
C PRO A 52 7.69 -17.39 0.17
N GLU A 53 8.70 -17.98 0.81
CA GLU A 53 9.84 -17.29 1.42
C GLU A 53 10.76 -16.60 0.38
N ASN A 54 10.72 -17.07 -0.86
CA ASN A 54 11.54 -16.57 -1.96
C ASN A 54 10.82 -15.55 -2.84
N VAL A 55 9.58 -15.17 -2.50
CA VAL A 55 8.77 -14.22 -3.28
C VAL A 55 8.41 -13.01 -2.42
N ARG A 56 8.80 -11.81 -2.87
CA ARG A 56 8.53 -10.54 -2.18
C ARG A 56 8.01 -9.52 -3.17
N ILE A 57 7.05 -8.72 -2.74
CA ILE A 57 6.62 -7.52 -3.46
C ILE A 57 7.16 -6.30 -2.74
N VAL A 58 7.78 -5.41 -3.49
CA VAL A 58 8.23 -4.10 -3.04
C VAL A 58 7.54 -3.08 -3.92
N VAL A 59 6.74 -2.21 -3.31
CA VAL A 59 5.99 -1.16 -3.99
C VAL A 59 6.52 0.16 -3.49
N TRP A 60 6.81 1.06 -4.42
CA TRP A 60 7.14 2.43 -4.14
C TRP A 60 6.11 3.29 -4.85
N PHE A 61 5.56 4.26 -4.15
CA PHE A 61 4.75 5.30 -4.75
C PHE A 61 5.69 6.49 -4.96
N ASP A 62 5.81 6.94 -6.21
CA ASP A 62 6.43 8.22 -6.52
C ASP A 62 5.48 9.37 -6.17
N ASN A 63 6.07 10.56 -6.03
CA ASN A 63 5.45 11.76 -5.46
C ASN A 63 4.87 12.66 -6.55
#